data_AF-A0A7S4HL08-F1
#
_entry.id   AF-A0A7S4HL08-F1
#
_cell.length_a   1.000
_cell.length_b   1.000
_cell.length_c   1.000
_cell.angle_alpha   90.00
_cell.angle_beta   90.00
_cell.angle_gamma   90.00
#
_symmetry.space_group_name_H-M   'P 1'
#
loop_
_entity.id
_entity.type
_entity.pdbx_description
1 polymer ?
#
loop_
_entity_poly.entity_id
_entity_poly.type
_entity_poly.pdbx_seq_one_letter_code
_entity_poly.pdbx_strand_id
1 'polypeptide(L)'
;GEFAFRVGIPAQSGEGGGIMEVIPGLGGFCTWSPPLDKNGNSIKGFQFCCELTRQYNFHTYETMVRSKRDPSVFGGNWNETRVSNLLQAASKGNLAEVKKELSFVDINSSNYDNRTALHIAVTNNRKKIAYYLLENNADVTLKDRWGQTAYDCSKSTKLR
;
A
#
# COMPACT_ATOMS: atom_id res chain seq x y z
N GLY A 1 28.69 1.78 -9.15
CA GLY A 1 28.21 2.60 -8.03
C GLY A 1 26.79 3.12 -8.26
N GLU A 2 26.57 3.85 -9.37
CA GLU A 2 25.28 4.50 -9.66
C GLU A 2 24.07 3.55 -9.71
N PHE A 3 24.24 2.36 -10.30
CA PHE A 3 23.19 1.34 -10.36
C PHE A 3 22.71 0.92 -8.96
N ALA A 4 23.64 0.60 -8.06
CA ALA A 4 23.32 0.19 -6.70
C ALA A 4 22.64 1.31 -5.89
N PHE A 5 22.91 2.57 -6.21
CA PHE A 5 22.27 3.71 -5.53
C PHE A 5 20.88 4.03 -6.07
N ARG A 6 20.66 3.90 -7.39
CA ARG A 6 19.38 4.24 -8.03
C ARG A 6 18.39 3.08 -8.08
N VAL A 7 18.89 1.89 -8.39
CA VAL A 7 18.09 0.67 -8.53
C VAL A 7 18.12 -0.11 -7.22
N GLY A 8 19.31 -0.31 -6.66
CA GLY A 8 19.46 -1.01 -5.38
C GLY A 8 19.03 -2.47 -5.39
N ILE A 9 18.86 -3.06 -6.59
CA ILE A 9 18.68 -4.50 -6.81
C ILE A 9 20.04 -5.08 -7.25
N PRO A 10 20.45 -6.27 -6.79
CA PRO A 10 21.58 -6.99 -7.35
C PRO A 10 21.36 -7.30 -8.84
N ALA A 11 22.27 -6.84 -9.70
CA ALA A 11 22.19 -7.09 -11.13
C ALA A 11 23.57 -7.20 -11.79
N GLN A 12 23.61 -7.89 -12.92
CA GLN A 12 24.78 -8.00 -13.78
C GLN A 12 24.41 -7.70 -15.23
N SER A 13 25.22 -6.89 -15.89
CA SER A 13 25.07 -6.51 -17.30
C SER A 13 26.08 -7.28 -18.16
N GLY A 14 25.69 -7.60 -19.40
CA GLY A 14 26.54 -8.21 -20.41
C GLY A 14 26.55 -7.39 -21.70
N GLU A 15 27.69 -7.37 -22.39
CA GLU A 15 27.94 -6.61 -23.63
C GLU A 15 27.03 -7.01 -24.79
N GLY A 16 26.36 -8.17 -24.70
CA GLY A 16 25.29 -8.56 -25.64
C GLY A 16 23.97 -7.80 -25.44
N GLY A 17 23.91 -6.84 -24.51
CA GLY A 17 22.71 -6.05 -24.20
C GLY A 17 21.79 -6.68 -23.15
N GLY A 18 22.24 -7.73 -22.47
CA GLY A 18 21.49 -8.40 -21.41
C GLY A 18 21.75 -7.77 -20.04
N ILE A 19 20.72 -7.64 -19.22
CA ILE A 19 20.84 -7.34 -17.78
C ILE A 19 20.06 -8.41 -17.02
N MET A 20 20.75 -9.12 -16.13
CA MET A 20 20.16 -10.12 -15.24
C MET A 20 20.02 -9.53 -13.83
N GLU A 21 18.82 -9.62 -13.27
CA GLU A 21 18.43 -8.97 -12.02
C GLU A 21 17.85 -10.01 -11.05
N VAL A 22 18.22 -9.92 -9.77
CA VAL A 22 17.77 -10.85 -8.73
C VAL A 22 17.13 -10.08 -7.59
N ILE A 23 15.88 -10.41 -7.28
CA ILE A 23 15.15 -9.93 -6.10
C ILE A 23 15.15 -11.05 -5.06
N PRO A 24 15.96 -10.93 -4.00
CA PRO A 24 16.07 -11.97 -2.97
C PRO A 24 14.70 -12.30 -2.36
N GLY A 25 14.37 -13.59 -2.28
CA GLY A 25 13.11 -14.06 -1.69
C GLY A 25 11.87 -13.95 -2.59
N LEU A 26 11.97 -13.35 -3.78
CA LEU A 26 10.87 -13.25 -4.74
C LEU A 26 11.16 -13.97 -6.06
N GLY A 27 12.33 -13.72 -6.67
CA GLY A 27 12.68 -14.29 -7.97
C GLY A 27 13.73 -13.46 -8.71
N GLY A 28 13.97 -13.80 -9.98
CA GLY A 28 14.87 -13.03 -10.86
C GLY A 28 14.30 -12.94 -12.26
N PHE A 29 14.71 -11.91 -13.00
CA PHE A 29 14.31 -11.72 -14.40
C PHE A 29 15.49 -11.14 -15.20
N CYS A 30 15.37 -11.21 -16.52
CA CYS A 30 16.39 -10.75 -17.45
C CYS A 30 15.76 -9.81 -18.46
N THR A 31 16.40 -8.66 -18.68
CA THR A 31 16.06 -7.75 -19.77
C THR A 31 17.12 -7.86 -20.86
N TRP A 32 16.69 -7.82 -22.12
CA TRP A 32 17.62 -7.83 -23.25
C TRP A 32 17.29 -6.69 -24.22
N SER A 33 18.28 -5.84 -24.47
CA SER A 33 18.18 -4.73 -25.41
C SER A 33 19.59 -4.43 -25.96
N PRO A 34 19.86 -4.71 -27.25
CA PRO A 34 21.19 -4.54 -27.87
C PRO A 34 21.82 -3.15 -27.79
N PRO A 35 21.08 -2.02 -27.85
CA PRO A 35 21.68 -0.69 -27.72
C PRO A 35 22.35 -0.47 -26.35
N LEU A 36 23.65 -0.17 -26.37
CA LEU A 36 24.47 0.04 -25.18
C LEU A 36 24.81 1.52 -24.97
N ASP A 37 25.01 1.90 -23.70
CA ASP A 37 25.60 3.17 -23.32
C ASP A 37 27.13 3.16 -23.49
N LYS A 38 27.76 4.30 -23.22
CA LYS A 38 29.22 4.46 -23.23
C LYS A 38 29.97 3.56 -22.23
N ASN A 39 29.26 2.96 -21.28
CA ASN A 39 29.80 2.09 -20.25
C ASN A 39 29.53 0.59 -20.58
N GLY A 40 28.98 0.28 -21.75
CA GLY A 40 28.68 -1.10 -22.18
C GLY A 40 27.40 -1.69 -21.58
N ASN A 41 26.56 -0.88 -20.92
CA ASN A 41 25.31 -1.34 -20.31
C ASN A 41 24.12 -1.11 -21.25
N SER A 42 23.14 -2.01 -21.20
CA SER A 42 21.90 -1.85 -21.96
C SER A 42 21.14 -0.59 -21.53
N ILE A 43 20.88 0.33 -22.47
CA ILE A 43 20.19 1.60 -22.19
C ILE A 43 18.76 1.34 -21.68
N LYS A 44 18.01 0.50 -22.40
CA LYS A 44 16.62 0.18 -22.05
C LYS A 44 16.54 -0.73 -20.83
N GLY A 45 17.48 -1.67 -20.68
CA GLY A 45 17.56 -2.52 -19.49
C GLY A 45 17.71 -1.66 -18.23
N PHE A 46 18.67 -0.73 -18.24
CA PHE A 46 18.85 0.20 -17.12
C PHE A 46 17.60 1.04 -16.83
N GLN A 47 16.99 1.59 -17.88
CA GLN A 47 15.76 2.37 -17.73
C GLN A 47 14.61 1.54 -17.15
N PHE A 48 14.47 0.28 -17.57
CA PHE A 48 13.49 -0.65 -17.01
C PHE A 48 13.74 -0.87 -15.51
N CYS A 49 14.98 -1.14 -15.09
CA CYS A 49 15.32 -1.34 -13.68
C CYS A 49 14.93 -0.13 -12.82
N CYS A 50 15.20 1.09 -13.31
CA CYS A 50 14.83 2.32 -12.62
C CYS A 50 13.31 2.49 -12.49
N GLU A 51 12.55 2.15 -13.53
CA GLU A 51 11.09 2.27 -13.49
C GLU A 51 10.47 1.19 -12.59
N LEU A 52 11.04 -0.01 -12.60
CA LEU A 52 10.64 -1.11 -11.75
C LEU A 52 10.81 -0.76 -10.26
N THR A 53 11.93 -0.20 -9.85
CA THR A 53 12.16 0.21 -8.44
C THR A 53 11.42 1.49 -8.06
N ARG A 54 10.94 2.27 -9.04
CA ARG A 54 10.04 3.40 -8.82
C ARG A 54 8.63 2.92 -8.47
N GLN A 55 8.15 1.87 -9.12
CA GLN A 55 6.80 1.35 -8.93
C GLN A 55 6.70 0.32 -7.79
N TYR A 56 7.74 -0.47 -7.57
CA TYR A 56 7.77 -1.58 -6.62
C TYR A 56 8.83 -1.39 -5.55
N ASN A 57 8.60 -1.96 -4.36
CA ASN A 57 9.47 -1.87 -3.19
C ASN A 57 10.70 -2.82 -3.25
N PHE A 58 11.36 -2.91 -4.40
CA PHE A 58 12.46 -3.85 -4.62
C PHE A 58 13.84 -3.34 -4.24
N HIS A 59 13.96 -2.05 -3.93
CA HIS A 59 15.24 -1.48 -3.55
C HIS A 59 15.68 -2.08 -2.21
N THR A 60 16.91 -2.60 -2.12
CA THR A 60 17.42 -3.31 -0.91
C THR A 60 17.28 -2.48 0.37
N TYR A 61 17.39 -1.15 0.26
CA TYR A 61 17.23 -0.21 1.38
C TYR A 61 15.88 0.53 1.41
N GLU A 62 14.85 0.02 0.71
CA GLU A 62 13.52 0.63 0.74
C GLU A 62 12.92 0.53 2.15
N THR A 63 12.28 1.62 2.60
CA THR A 63 11.45 1.60 3.81
C THR A 63 9.98 1.49 3.38
N MET A 64 9.15 0.85 4.22
CA MET A 64 7.72 0.64 3.97
C MET A 64 6.90 1.95 4.01
N VAL A 65 7.23 2.94 3.17
CA VAL A 65 6.62 4.26 3.21
C VAL A 65 6.09 4.69 1.84
N ARG A 66 4.76 4.81 1.83
CA ARG A 66 3.84 5.62 1.02
C ARG A 66 3.50 5.40 -0.45
N SER A 67 4.21 4.65 -1.31
CA SER A 67 3.76 4.65 -2.72
C SER A 67 3.97 3.38 -3.53
N LYS A 68 4.91 2.54 -3.12
CA LYS A 68 5.37 1.43 -3.95
C LYS A 68 4.57 0.17 -3.66
N ARG A 69 4.29 -0.60 -4.71
CA ARG A 69 3.58 -1.87 -4.61
C ARG A 69 4.54 -2.93 -4.06
N ASP A 70 4.04 -3.80 -3.19
CA ASP A 70 4.81 -4.91 -2.63
C ASP A 70 4.35 -6.22 -3.26
N PRO A 71 4.99 -6.77 -4.28
CA PRO A 71 4.47 -7.92 -4.98
C PRO A 71 4.63 -9.25 -4.21
N SER A 72 5.20 -9.26 -3.00
CA SER A 72 5.25 -10.48 -2.18
C SER A 72 3.88 -10.90 -1.63
N VAL A 73 2.91 -9.98 -1.56
CA VAL A 73 1.53 -10.28 -1.11
C VAL A 73 0.66 -10.67 -2.33
N PHE A 74 0.96 -11.80 -2.96
CA PHE A 74 0.23 -12.27 -4.14
C PHE A 74 -1.24 -12.62 -3.82
N GLY A 75 -2.18 -12.11 -4.63
CA GLY A 75 -3.53 -12.66 -4.78
C GLY A 75 -4.70 -11.93 -4.11
N GLY A 76 -4.45 -10.86 -3.34
CA GLY A 76 -5.50 -10.05 -2.72
C GLY A 76 -5.65 -8.69 -3.41
N ASN A 77 -6.88 -8.20 -3.54
CA ASN A 77 -7.11 -6.82 -3.93
C ASN A 77 -6.47 -5.92 -2.83
N TRP A 78 -5.31 -5.31 -3.12
CA TRP A 78 -4.49 -4.57 -2.13
C TRP A 78 -5.28 -3.60 -1.26
N ASN A 79 -6.22 -2.93 -1.92
CA ASN A 79 -7.10 -1.97 -1.28
C ASN A 79 -8.04 -2.68 -0.30
N GLU A 80 -8.62 -3.83 -0.65
CA GLU A 80 -9.51 -4.58 0.24
C GLU A 80 -8.78 -5.16 1.45
N THR A 81 -7.57 -5.70 1.29
CA THR A 81 -6.80 -6.24 2.42
C THR A 81 -6.39 -5.11 3.38
N ARG A 82 -5.91 -3.98 2.85
CA ARG A 82 -5.54 -2.82 3.67
C ARG A 82 -6.76 -2.18 4.34
N VAL A 83 -7.88 -2.07 3.64
CA VAL A 83 -9.16 -1.62 4.22
C VAL A 83 -9.58 -2.57 5.34
N SER A 84 -9.50 -3.89 5.13
CA SER A 84 -9.81 -4.87 6.17
C SER A 84 -8.92 -4.72 7.41
N ASN A 85 -7.61 -4.51 7.21
CA ASN A 85 -6.66 -4.23 8.29
C ASN A 85 -6.99 -2.93 9.03
N LEU A 86 -7.31 -1.85 8.30
CA LEU A 86 -7.74 -0.57 8.85
C LEU A 86 -8.99 -0.73 9.72
N LEU A 87 -10.01 -1.45 9.23
CA LEU A 87 -11.25 -1.69 9.97
C LEU A 87 -10.99 -2.55 11.21
N GLN A 88 -10.13 -3.56 11.11
CA GLN A 88 -9.75 -4.39 12.26
C GLN A 88 -9.01 -3.57 13.33
N ALA A 89 -8.08 -2.69 12.92
CA ALA A 89 -7.38 -1.78 13.82
C ALA A 89 -8.36 -0.80 14.48
N ALA A 90 -9.32 -0.27 13.72
CA ALA A 90 -10.39 0.59 14.21
C ALA A 90 -11.26 -0.14 15.26
N SER A 91 -11.60 -1.41 15.03
CA SER A 91 -12.36 -2.24 15.98
C SER A 91 -11.59 -2.48 17.29
N LYS A 92 -10.30 -2.81 17.18
CA LYS A 92 -9.42 -3.06 18.35
C LYS A 92 -9.15 -1.81 19.17
N GLY A 93 -9.20 -0.62 18.56
CA GLY A 93 -8.85 0.62 19.23
C GLY A 93 -7.38 1.03 19.06
N ASN A 94 -6.66 0.44 18.09
CA ASN A 94 -5.24 0.71 17.88
C ASN A 94 -5.01 1.93 16.99
N LEU A 95 -4.85 3.10 17.61
CA LEU A 95 -4.68 4.36 16.90
C LEU A 95 -3.36 4.46 16.10
N ALA A 96 -2.29 3.79 16.55
CA ALA A 96 -1.01 3.80 15.83
C ALA A 96 -1.12 3.05 14.48
N GLU A 97 -1.81 1.92 14.49
CA GLU A 97 -2.04 1.11 13.28
C GLU A 97 -3.04 1.78 12.34
N VAL A 98 -4.10 2.41 12.87
CA VAL A 98 -5.01 3.24 12.06
C VAL A 98 -4.27 4.37 11.35
N LYS A 99 -3.37 5.08 12.05
CA LYS A 99 -2.52 6.12 11.44
C LYS A 99 -1.61 5.57 10.34
N LYS A 100 -1.05 4.39 10.57
CA LYS A 100 -0.21 3.70 9.59
C LYS A 100 -1.02 3.37 8.33
N GLU A 101 -2.19 2.75 8.46
CA GLU A 101 -3.00 2.34 7.32
C GLU A 101 -3.62 3.53 6.56
N LEU A 102 -4.03 4.60 7.26
CA LEU A 102 -4.51 5.84 6.64
C LEU A 102 -3.44 6.57 5.82
N SER A 103 -2.15 6.25 6.02
CA SER A 103 -1.10 6.79 5.15
C SER A 103 -1.10 6.19 3.75
N PHE A 104 -1.80 5.07 3.54
CA PHE A 104 -1.86 4.31 2.29
C PHE A 104 -3.28 4.14 1.71
N VAL A 105 -4.32 4.28 2.54
CA VAL A 105 -5.71 4.00 2.17
C VAL A 105 -6.55 5.26 2.31
N ASP A 106 -7.49 5.47 1.38
CA ASP A 106 -8.46 6.55 1.47
C ASP A 106 -9.35 6.38 2.71
N ILE A 107 -9.52 7.45 3.48
CA ILE A 107 -10.28 7.46 4.74
C ILE A 107 -11.74 7.00 4.59
N ASN A 108 -12.32 7.23 3.41
CA ASN A 108 -13.69 6.89 3.05
C ASN A 108 -13.83 5.48 2.44
N SER A 109 -12.73 4.72 2.38
CA SER A 109 -12.78 3.35 1.89
C SER A 109 -13.65 2.47 2.79
N SER A 110 -14.46 1.62 2.16
CA SER A 110 -15.39 0.74 2.84
C SER A 110 -15.15 -0.74 2.52
N ASN A 111 -15.63 -1.62 3.39
CA ASN A 111 -15.67 -3.05 3.11
C ASN A 111 -16.88 -3.45 2.25
N TYR A 112 -17.06 -4.76 2.08
CA TYR A 112 -18.21 -5.38 1.39
C TYR A 112 -19.60 -4.93 1.94
N ASP A 113 -19.68 -4.50 3.20
CA ASP A 113 -20.92 -4.01 3.81
C ASP A 113 -21.14 -2.50 3.63
N ASN A 114 -20.31 -1.83 2.81
CA ASN A 114 -20.23 -0.37 2.70
C ASN A 114 -19.94 0.32 4.03
N ARG A 115 -19.30 -0.38 4.98
CA ARG A 115 -18.91 0.20 6.27
C ARG A 115 -17.50 0.78 6.20
N THR A 116 -17.41 2.06 6.52
CA THR A 116 -16.15 2.79 6.65
C THR A 116 -15.51 2.60 8.03
N ALA A 117 -14.26 3.05 8.18
CA ALA A 117 -13.57 3.05 9.47
C ALA A 117 -14.35 3.80 10.57
N LEU A 118 -15.10 4.84 10.18
CA LEU A 118 -15.93 5.62 11.10
C LEU A 118 -17.09 4.79 11.66
N HIS A 119 -17.78 4.01 10.82
CA HIS A 119 -18.85 3.12 11.27
C HIS A 119 -18.34 2.14 12.34
N ILE A 120 -17.20 1.47 12.07
CA ILE A 120 -16.62 0.49 12.98
C ILE A 120 -16.14 1.13 14.29
N ALA A 121 -15.52 2.31 14.23
CA ALA A 121 -15.07 3.04 15.41
C ALA A 121 -16.25 3.41 16.33
N VAL A 122 -17.36 3.86 15.75
CA VAL A 122 -18.56 4.26 16.50
C VAL A 122 -19.28 3.05 17.10
N THR A 123 -19.48 1.97 16.33
CA THR A 123 -20.12 0.74 16.83
C THR A 123 -19.35 0.12 17.99
N ASN A 124 -18.01 0.19 17.98
CA ASN A 124 -17.16 -0.34 19.05
C ASN A 124 -16.83 0.67 20.17
N ASN A 125 -17.51 1.83 20.20
CA ASN A 125 -17.30 2.89 21.20
C ASN A 125 -15.84 3.39 21.28
N ARG A 126 -15.13 3.44 20.15
CA ARG A 126 -13.73 3.88 20.03
C ARG A 126 -13.63 5.37 19.76
N LYS A 127 -14.00 6.18 20.77
CA LYS A 127 -14.06 7.66 20.68
C LYS A 127 -12.77 8.28 20.14
N LYS A 128 -11.60 7.86 20.62
CA LYS A 128 -10.29 8.40 20.20
C LYS A 128 -10.07 8.27 18.69
N ILE A 129 -10.46 7.14 18.10
CA ILE A 129 -10.32 6.90 16.66
C ILE A 129 -11.38 7.67 15.89
N ALA A 130 -12.62 7.72 16.38
CA ALA A 130 -13.68 8.50 15.75
C ALA A 130 -13.31 9.99 15.66
N TYR A 131 -12.78 10.59 16.74
CA TYR A 131 -12.28 11.97 16.70
C TYR A 131 -11.15 12.14 15.68
N TYR A 132 -10.18 11.24 15.68
CA TYR A 132 -9.08 11.31 14.72
C TYR A 132 -9.56 11.21 13.26
N LEU A 133 -10.53 10.35 12.96
CA LEU A 133 -11.10 10.24 11.62
C LEU A 133 -11.84 11.51 11.21
N LEU A 134 -12.60 12.12 12.12
CA LEU A 134 -13.30 13.39 11.87
C LEU A 134 -12.32 14.55 11.65
N GLU A 135 -11.22 14.61 12.42
CA GLU A 135 -10.14 15.60 12.22
C GLU A 135 -9.49 15.48 10.83
N ASN A 136 -9.49 14.28 10.23
CA ASN A 136 -8.95 14.02 8.90
C ASN A 136 -10.02 14.09 7.79
N ASN A 137 -11.14 14.79 8.02
CA ASN A 137 -12.24 14.98 7.05
C ASN A 137 -12.90 13.67 6.57
N ALA A 138 -13.09 12.68 7.46
CA ALA A 138 -13.91 11.51 7.15
C ALA A 138 -15.36 11.91 6.82
N ASP A 139 -15.90 11.33 5.75
CA ASP A 139 -17.27 11.59 5.33
C ASP A 139 -18.27 10.87 6.25
N VAL A 140 -19.09 11.67 6.95
CA VAL A 140 -20.12 11.20 7.88
C VAL A 140 -21.44 10.86 7.18
N THR A 141 -21.59 11.23 5.91
CA THR A 141 -22.83 11.05 5.13
C THR A 141 -22.94 9.67 4.50
N LEU A 142 -21.81 8.94 4.42
CA LEU A 142 -21.75 7.60 3.87
C LEU A 142 -22.66 6.65 4.65
N LYS A 143 -23.42 5.86 3.90
CA LYS A 143 -24.37 4.88 4.43
C LYS A 143 -23.84 3.47 4.22
N ASP A 144 -24.06 2.62 5.22
CA ASP A 144 -23.78 1.20 5.09
C ASP A 144 -24.86 0.47 4.27
N ARG A 145 -24.71 -0.85 4.11
CA ARG A 145 -25.68 -1.69 3.38
C ARG A 145 -27.10 -1.69 3.95
N TRP A 146 -27.29 -1.22 5.19
CA TRP A 146 -28.60 -1.09 5.83
C TRP A 146 -29.14 0.35 5.71
N GLY A 147 -28.45 1.22 4.97
CA GLY A 147 -28.84 2.62 4.80
C GLY A 147 -28.56 3.47 6.04
N GLN A 148 -27.80 2.96 7.01
CA GLN A 148 -27.49 3.67 8.25
C GLN A 148 -26.21 4.47 8.10
N THR A 149 -26.22 5.69 8.63
CA THR A 149 -25.00 6.48 8.79
C THR A 149 -24.23 6.04 10.03
N ALA A 150 -22.96 6.44 10.15
CA ALA A 150 -22.17 6.17 11.35
C ALA A 150 -22.84 6.71 12.63
N TYR A 151 -23.57 7.83 12.51
CA TYR A 151 -24.34 8.40 13.61
C TYR A 151 -25.54 7.53 14.02
N ASP A 152 -26.26 6.94 13.05
CA ASP A 152 -27.39 6.05 13.32
C ASP A 152 -26.92 4.76 13.99
N CYS A 153 -25.79 4.20 13.56
CA CYS A 153 -25.16 3.06 14.21
C CYS A 153 -24.82 3.35 15.69
N SER A 154 -24.48 4.60 16.03
CA SER A 154 -24.21 5.01 17.42
C SER A 154 -25.42 4.90 18.33
N LYS A 155 -26.62 5.20 17.80
CA LYS A 155 -27.88 5.14 18.55
C LYS A 155 -28.28 3.71 18.83
N SER A 156 -28.12 2.82 17.84
CA SER A 156 -28.42 1.41 17.99
C SER A 156 -27.56 0.73 19.06
N THR A 157 -26.28 1.11 19.18
CA THR A 157 -25.40 0.51 20.20
C THR A 157 -25.73 1.00 21.60
N LYS A 158 -26.16 2.25 21.80
CA LYS A 158 -26.52 2.78 23.13
C LYS A 158 -27.76 2.13 23.76
N LEU A 159 -28.55 1.42 22.95
CA LEU A 159 -29.75 0.72 23.39
C LEU A 159 -29.49 -0.74 23.77
N ARG A 160 -28.24 -1.22 23.65
CA ARG A 160 -27.76 -2.54 24.10
C ARG A 160 -26.91 -2.38 25.35
#